data_AF-A0A0L7KXY0-F1
#
_entry.id   AF-A0A0L7KXY0-F1
#
_cell.length_a   1.000
_cell.length_b   1.000
_cell.length_c   1.000
_cell.angle_alpha   90.00
_cell.angle_beta   90.00
_cell.angle_gamma   90.00
#
_symmetry.space_group_name_H-M   'P 1'
#
loop_
_entity.id
_entity.type
_entity.pdbx_description
1 polymer ?
#
loop_
_entity_poly.entity_id
_entity_poly.type
_entity_poly.pdbx_seq_one_letter_code
_entity_poly.pdbx_strand_id
1 'polypeptide(L)'
;MGHHLHRHSPPRRRVQRRRDPWVHGGSVHSREFVTWTSPQCSQLTLRFLAVTCALATLISTIIWIRYCMERAASHMTHIFTTVSDITGYEAEHLLRRKPDLITPNGLNVKKFSALHEFQNLHALAKEKINEFSRGHFYGLRGHAVTKALRDTIHEIQQKVGKRMYDICLRGHLPDASELFEKEDTVRLKRCIYSLQRDGLPPVTTHNIFLTSTNPLFGLDYEEFVRGCHLGVFPSYYEPWGYTPAECTVMGIPSVTTNLSDPMSYGIYVVDRRYISLEGSVQQLAQYMFDFTKLTRRQRIIQRNRTERLSDLMDWRNLGITHDQKILLQKSLEILDITDVQQDGLEVTFEKPNFSESENEDYRTPSDFLEPLTEAVTEQIDQLIAKLNDCVQE
;
A
#
# COMPACT_ATOMS: atom_id res chain seq x y z
N MET A 1 32.82 -55.24 20.74
CA MET A 1 31.76 -56.14 20.25
C MET A 1 30.48 -55.78 20.97
N GLY A 2 29.45 -55.39 20.22
CA GLY A 2 28.29 -54.68 20.74
C GLY A 2 27.29 -55.57 21.47
N HIS A 3 26.73 -55.05 22.57
CA HIS A 3 25.49 -55.53 23.14
C HIS A 3 24.37 -54.51 22.83
N HIS A 4 23.34 -55.03 22.17
CA HIS A 4 22.11 -54.35 21.79
C HIS A 4 21.36 -53.78 23.00
N LEU A 5 21.14 -52.46 22.99
CA LEU A 5 20.09 -51.80 23.77
C LEU A 5 18.88 -51.55 22.86
N HIS A 6 17.79 -52.27 23.12
CA HIS A 6 16.48 -52.03 22.53
C HIS A 6 15.98 -50.62 22.90
N ARG A 7 15.85 -49.72 21.92
CA ARG A 7 15.06 -48.50 22.05
C ARG A 7 13.58 -48.83 21.80
N HIS A 8 12.78 -48.83 22.87
CA HIS A 8 11.33 -48.71 22.75
C HIS A 8 10.99 -47.32 22.16
N SER A 9 10.33 -47.31 21.01
CA SER A 9 9.76 -46.11 20.41
C SER A 9 8.36 -45.85 20.98
N PRO A 10 7.96 -44.59 21.24
CA PRO A 10 6.61 -44.27 21.71
C PRO A 10 5.58 -44.45 20.58
N PRO A 11 4.28 -44.68 20.91
CA PRO A 11 3.26 -44.95 19.92
C PRO A 11 3.01 -43.71 19.04
N ARG A 12 3.18 -43.86 17.72
CA ARG A 12 2.82 -42.84 16.73
C ARG A 12 1.31 -42.58 16.82
N ARG A 13 0.91 -41.40 17.32
CA ARG A 13 -0.45 -40.88 17.16
C ARG A 13 -0.75 -40.82 15.65
N ARG A 14 -1.80 -41.53 15.21
CA ARG A 14 -2.37 -41.44 13.87
C ARG A 14 -2.80 -39.99 13.63
N VAL A 15 -2.05 -39.27 12.81
CA VAL A 15 -2.54 -38.08 12.13
C VAL A 15 -3.56 -38.57 11.10
N GLN A 16 -4.83 -38.29 11.36
CA GLN A 16 -5.92 -38.52 10.43
C GLN A 16 -5.75 -37.53 9.28
N ARG A 17 -4.94 -37.89 8.28
CA ARG A 17 -4.89 -37.19 6.99
C ARG A 17 -6.29 -37.30 6.39
N ARG A 18 -6.99 -36.17 6.27
CA ARG A 18 -8.13 -36.06 5.36
C ARG A 18 -7.62 -36.51 3.99
N ARG A 19 -8.22 -37.58 3.48
CA ARG A 19 -7.94 -38.10 2.14
C ARG A 19 -8.60 -37.16 1.15
N ASP A 20 -7.77 -36.51 0.34
CA ASP A 20 -8.20 -35.99 -0.95
C ASP A 20 -8.69 -37.19 -1.79
N PRO A 21 -9.86 -37.10 -2.44
CA PRO A 21 -10.50 -38.23 -3.08
C PRO A 21 -9.97 -38.47 -4.49
N TRP A 22 -8.66 -38.47 -4.71
CA TRP A 22 -8.09 -38.82 -6.00
C TRP A 22 -6.75 -39.52 -5.77
N VAL A 23 -6.77 -40.85 -5.91
CA VAL A 23 -5.70 -41.75 -6.41
C VAL A 23 -5.98 -43.13 -5.83
N HIS A 24 -6.71 -43.95 -6.60
CA HIS A 24 -6.53 -45.39 -6.56
C HIS A 24 -5.83 -45.81 -7.86
N GLY A 25 -4.71 -46.51 -7.67
CA GLY A 25 -3.87 -47.02 -8.74
C GLY A 25 -4.55 -48.14 -9.52
N GLY A 26 -4.33 -48.10 -10.83
CA GLY A 26 -4.57 -49.19 -11.76
C GLY A 26 -3.63 -48.99 -12.94
N SER A 27 -2.72 -49.94 -13.12
CA SER A 27 -2.15 -50.43 -14.38
C SER A 27 -1.88 -49.43 -15.50
N VAL A 28 -0.61 -49.39 -15.92
CA VAL A 28 -0.10 -48.85 -17.19
C VAL A 28 -1.03 -49.21 -18.35
N HIS A 29 -1.88 -48.28 -18.76
CA HIS A 29 -2.46 -48.20 -20.08
C HIS A 29 -2.04 -46.87 -20.67
N SER A 30 -1.61 -46.94 -21.93
CA SER A 30 -1.27 -45.83 -22.82
C SER A 30 -2.00 -44.54 -22.45
N ARG A 31 -1.23 -43.45 -22.22
CA ARG A 31 -1.79 -42.10 -22.25
C ARG A 31 -2.38 -41.87 -23.63
N GLU A 32 -3.66 -42.15 -23.79
CA GLU A 32 -4.44 -41.56 -24.86
C GLU A 32 -4.43 -40.06 -24.61
N PHE A 33 -3.73 -39.34 -25.50
CA PHE A 33 -4.10 -37.97 -25.80
C PHE A 33 -5.61 -37.99 -26.05
N VAL A 34 -6.40 -37.38 -25.15
CA VAL A 34 -7.78 -37.06 -25.46
C VAL A 34 -7.72 -36.04 -26.59
N THR A 35 -7.78 -36.54 -27.81
CA THR A 35 -8.01 -35.74 -29.00
C THR A 35 -9.41 -35.15 -28.82
N TRP A 36 -9.47 -33.85 -28.57
CA TRP A 36 -10.72 -33.07 -28.53
C TRP A 36 -11.31 -33.03 -29.93
N THR A 37 -11.92 -34.12 -30.38
CA THR A 37 -12.56 -34.25 -31.70
C THR A 37 -14.07 -34.44 -31.54
N SER A 38 -14.68 -33.67 -30.62
CA SER A 38 -16.15 -33.52 -30.61
C SER A 38 -16.52 -32.20 -31.30
N PRO A 39 -17.45 -32.19 -32.28
CA PRO A 39 -17.87 -30.97 -33.00
C PRO A 39 -18.43 -29.87 -32.08
N GLN A 40 -18.95 -30.26 -30.92
CA GLN A 40 -19.50 -29.34 -29.92
C GLN A 40 -18.40 -28.61 -29.14
N CYS A 41 -17.23 -29.24 -28.94
CA CYS A 41 -16.14 -28.61 -28.23
C CYS A 41 -15.37 -27.61 -29.10
N SER A 42 -15.19 -27.91 -30.40
CA SER A 42 -14.63 -26.97 -31.37
C SER A 42 -15.46 -25.69 -31.49
N GLN A 43 -16.79 -25.80 -31.47
CA GLN A 43 -17.69 -24.65 -31.50
C GLN A 43 -17.62 -23.80 -30.24
N LEU A 44 -17.49 -24.40 -29.05
CA LEU A 44 -17.32 -23.63 -27.80
C LEU A 44 -15.98 -22.89 -27.77
N THR A 45 -14.89 -23.53 -28.21
CA THR A 45 -13.58 -22.87 -28.32
C THR A 45 -13.57 -21.75 -29.36
N LEU A 46 -14.24 -21.93 -30.51
CA LEU A 46 -14.37 -20.89 -31.53
C LEU A 46 -15.20 -19.71 -31.04
N ARG A 47 -16.31 -19.96 -30.32
CA ARG A 47 -17.12 -18.91 -29.69
C ARG A 47 -16.34 -18.17 -28.60
N PHE A 48 -15.59 -18.88 -27.77
CA PHE A 48 -14.75 -18.26 -26.75
C PHE A 48 -13.64 -17.40 -27.39
N LEU A 49 -12.97 -17.92 -28.43
CA LEU A 49 -11.95 -17.19 -29.19
C LEU A 49 -12.53 -15.93 -29.85
N ALA A 50 -13.70 -16.05 -30.49
CA ALA A 50 -14.39 -14.93 -31.13
C ALA A 50 -14.78 -13.85 -30.11
N VAL A 51 -15.30 -14.21 -28.94
CA VAL A 51 -15.62 -13.27 -27.85
C VAL A 51 -14.36 -12.61 -27.32
N THR A 52 -13.27 -13.37 -27.09
CA THR A 52 -12.00 -12.78 -26.63
C THR A 52 -11.37 -11.85 -27.67
N CYS A 53 -11.48 -12.17 -28.97
CA CYS A 53 -11.03 -11.29 -30.05
C CYS A 53 -11.88 -10.02 -30.13
N ALA A 54 -13.22 -10.14 -30.06
CA ALA A 54 -14.13 -8.99 -30.08
C ALA A 54 -13.88 -8.03 -28.90
N LEU A 55 -13.71 -8.59 -27.69
CA LEU A 55 -13.34 -7.82 -26.49
C LEU A 55 -11.97 -7.16 -26.64
N ALA A 56 -10.97 -7.85 -27.18
CA ALA A 56 -9.64 -7.29 -27.42
C ALA A 56 -9.68 -6.15 -28.45
N THR A 57 -10.46 -6.29 -29.53
CA THR A 57 -10.65 -5.21 -30.51
C THR A 57 -11.37 -4.02 -29.90
N LEU A 58 -12.39 -4.24 -29.07
CA LEU A 58 -13.12 -3.16 -28.41
C LEU A 58 -12.22 -2.38 -27.44
N ILE A 59 -11.48 -3.09 -26.58
CA ILE A 59 -10.52 -2.48 -25.65
C ILE A 59 -9.45 -1.70 -26.42
N SER A 60 -8.94 -2.26 -27.51
CA SER A 60 -7.94 -1.60 -28.36
C SER A 60 -8.49 -0.30 -28.96
N THR A 61 -9.72 -0.31 -29.45
CA THR A 61 -10.38 0.88 -30.00
C THR A 61 -10.59 1.96 -28.95
N ILE A 62 -11.04 1.60 -27.74
CA ILE A 62 -11.24 2.56 -26.64
C ILE A 62 -9.92 3.21 -26.22
N ILE A 63 -8.87 2.40 -26.04
CA ILE A 63 -7.53 2.91 -25.69
C ILE A 63 -6.99 3.78 -26.82
N TRP A 64 -7.21 3.39 -28.08
CA TRP A 64 -6.78 4.16 -29.25
C TRP A 64 -7.41 5.55 -29.29
N ILE A 65 -8.72 5.67 -29.04
CA ILE A 65 -9.40 6.97 -29.01
C ILE A 65 -8.83 7.84 -27.87
N ARG A 66 -8.66 7.27 -26.68
CA ARG A 66 -8.06 7.98 -25.53
C ARG A 66 -6.65 8.47 -25.83
N TYR A 67 -5.82 7.60 -26.42
CA TYR A 67 -4.46 7.95 -26.85
C TYR A 67 -4.46 9.07 -27.90
N CYS A 68 -5.32 8.99 -28.91
CA CYS A 68 -5.44 10.02 -29.94
C CYS A 68 -5.81 11.38 -29.33
N MET A 69 -6.74 11.40 -28.37
CA MET A 69 -7.12 12.62 -27.65
C MET A 69 -5.97 13.19 -26.82
N GLU A 70 -5.29 12.35 -26.03
CA GLU A 70 -4.15 12.76 -25.21
C GLU A 70 -3.01 13.31 -26.07
N ARG A 71 -2.69 12.63 -27.18
CA ARG A 71 -1.67 13.08 -28.12
C ARG A 71 -2.08 14.38 -28.82
N ALA A 72 -3.30 14.49 -29.31
CA ALA A 72 -3.79 15.73 -29.93
C ALA A 72 -3.72 16.90 -28.94
N ALA A 73 -4.21 16.72 -27.71
CA ALA A 73 -4.15 17.73 -26.66
C ALA A 73 -2.70 18.14 -26.37
N SER A 74 -1.79 17.17 -26.23
CA SER A 74 -0.38 17.46 -25.99
C SER A 74 0.27 18.26 -27.11
N HIS A 75 -0.13 18.13 -28.38
CA HIS A 75 0.42 18.90 -29.51
C HIS A 75 -0.26 20.26 -29.71
N MET A 76 -1.53 20.38 -29.34
CA MET A 76 -2.32 21.60 -29.53
C MET A 76 -2.07 22.65 -28.43
N THR A 77 -1.52 22.28 -27.28
CA THR A 77 -1.18 23.25 -26.23
C THR A 77 0.04 24.08 -26.63
N HIS A 78 0.02 25.38 -26.29
CA HIS A 78 1.22 26.23 -26.45
C HIS A 78 2.37 25.74 -25.57
N ILE A 79 2.05 25.33 -24.33
CA ILE A 79 3.00 24.82 -23.34
C ILE A 79 2.54 23.43 -22.91
N PHE A 80 3.43 22.45 -22.98
CA PHE A 80 3.20 21.09 -22.53
C PHE A 80 4.07 20.80 -21.30
N THR A 81 3.45 20.38 -20.20
CA THR A 81 4.17 20.06 -18.97
C THR A 81 3.90 18.63 -18.53
N THR A 82 4.81 18.07 -17.75
CA THR A 82 4.64 16.77 -17.09
C THR A 82 5.04 16.88 -15.62
N VAL A 83 4.58 15.95 -14.80
CA VAL A 83 4.80 16.03 -13.34
C VAL A 83 6.18 15.54 -12.89
N SER A 84 6.93 14.87 -13.76
CA SER A 84 8.24 14.31 -13.46
C SER A 84 9.12 14.12 -14.69
N ASP A 85 10.42 13.99 -14.47
CA ASP A 85 11.38 13.73 -15.56
C ASP A 85 11.12 12.40 -16.27
N ILE A 86 10.73 11.37 -15.50
CA ILE A 86 10.46 10.04 -16.06
C ILE A 86 9.20 10.04 -16.94
N THR A 87 8.13 10.69 -16.51
CA THR A 87 6.91 10.86 -17.31
C THR A 87 7.19 11.76 -18.52
N GLY A 88 8.06 12.75 -18.39
CA GLY A 88 8.53 13.56 -19.50
C GLY A 88 9.25 12.74 -20.58
N TYR A 89 10.13 11.83 -20.16
CA TYR A 89 10.81 10.90 -21.06
C TYR A 89 9.83 9.95 -21.77
N GLU A 90 8.81 9.45 -21.05
CA GLU A 90 7.75 8.63 -21.64
C GLU A 90 6.92 9.42 -22.66
N ALA A 91 6.51 10.64 -22.33
CA ALA A 91 5.74 11.52 -23.21
C ALA A 91 6.49 11.83 -24.52
N GLU A 92 7.81 12.03 -24.45
CA GLU A 92 8.65 12.23 -25.64
C GLU A 92 8.54 11.05 -26.63
N HIS A 93 8.45 9.83 -26.13
CA HIS A 93 8.40 8.62 -26.96
C HIS A 93 6.96 8.22 -27.36
N LEU A 94 6.00 8.34 -26.44
CA LEU A 94 4.61 7.91 -26.62
C LEU A 94 3.77 8.98 -27.33
N LEU A 95 3.89 10.23 -26.90
CA LEU A 95 3.13 11.37 -27.45
C LEU A 95 3.90 12.11 -28.55
N ARG A 96 5.20 11.82 -28.73
CA ARG A 96 6.08 12.47 -29.71
C ARG A 96 6.21 13.97 -29.50
N ARG A 97 6.13 14.42 -28.25
CA ARG A 97 6.39 15.79 -27.82
C ARG A 97 7.14 15.76 -26.49
N LYS A 98 8.31 16.39 -26.44
CA LYS A 98 9.05 16.59 -25.19
C LYS A 98 8.35 17.67 -24.35
N PRO A 99 8.16 17.48 -23.03
CA PRO A 99 7.62 18.54 -22.19
C PRO A 99 8.54 19.76 -22.19
N ASP A 100 7.92 20.93 -22.22
CA ASP A 100 8.57 22.23 -22.12
C ASP A 100 9.05 22.47 -20.68
N LEU A 101 8.33 21.93 -19.69
CA LEU A 101 8.62 22.12 -18.28
C LEU A 101 8.15 20.92 -17.44
N ILE A 102 8.88 20.63 -16.35
CA ILE A 102 8.44 19.72 -15.29
C ILE A 102 7.75 20.51 -14.17
N THR A 103 6.53 20.12 -13.84
CA THR A 103 5.70 20.71 -12.78
C THR A 103 5.48 19.68 -11.68
N PRO A 104 6.45 19.50 -10.75
CA PRO A 104 6.34 18.54 -9.67
C PRO A 104 5.13 18.84 -8.77
N ASN A 105 4.49 17.79 -8.22
CA ASN A 105 3.35 18.00 -7.33
C ASN A 105 3.81 18.35 -5.92
N GLY A 106 3.44 19.53 -5.43
CA GLY A 106 3.71 19.93 -4.06
C GLY A 106 2.74 19.36 -3.03
N LEU A 107 3.11 19.49 -1.76
CA LEU A 107 2.29 19.18 -0.61
C LEU A 107 2.10 20.41 0.27
N ASN A 108 0.95 20.50 0.93
CA ASN A 108 0.71 21.52 1.95
C ASN A 108 1.32 21.07 3.29
N VAL A 109 2.56 21.50 3.54
CA VAL A 109 3.31 21.08 4.72
C VAL A 109 2.87 21.89 5.95
N LYS A 110 2.12 21.26 6.85
CA LYS A 110 1.81 21.81 8.17
C LYS A 110 3.05 21.72 9.05
N LYS A 111 3.71 22.85 9.28
CA LYS A 111 4.87 22.93 10.19
C LYS A 111 4.40 22.95 11.65
N PHE A 112 4.99 22.10 12.46
CA PHE A 112 4.87 22.21 13.91
C PHE A 112 5.70 23.40 14.40
N SER A 113 5.19 24.12 15.41
CA SER A 113 5.93 25.23 16.04
C SER A 113 7.22 24.74 16.71
N ALA A 114 7.24 23.46 17.11
CA ALA A 114 8.39 22.83 17.73
C ALA A 114 8.82 21.54 17.01
N LEU A 115 10.06 21.51 16.51
CA LEU A 115 10.65 20.36 15.81
C LEU A 115 10.69 19.06 16.63
N HIS A 116 10.53 19.08 17.95
CA HIS A 116 10.53 17.85 18.75
C HIS A 116 9.13 17.21 18.84
N GLU A 117 8.08 17.92 18.45
CA GLU A 117 6.71 17.45 18.54
C GLU A 117 6.48 16.21 17.65
N PHE A 118 6.98 16.22 16.41
CA PHE A 118 6.84 15.08 15.52
C PHE A 118 7.55 13.81 16.07
N GLN A 119 8.64 13.96 16.82
CA GLN A 119 9.32 12.83 17.47
C GLN A 119 8.49 12.25 18.62
N ASN A 120 7.79 13.09 19.36
CA ASN A 120 6.86 12.64 20.40
C ASN A 120 5.67 11.91 19.77
N LEU A 121 5.10 12.46 18.69
CA LEU A 121 4.03 11.81 17.93
C LEU A 121 4.45 10.45 17.38
N HIS A 122 5.68 10.32 16.85
CA HIS A 122 6.23 9.02 16.46
C HIS A 122 6.22 8.02 17.63
N ALA A 123 6.66 8.44 18.82
CA ALA A 123 6.70 7.55 19.98
C ALA A 123 5.30 7.10 20.44
N LEU A 124 4.33 8.02 20.45
CA LEU A 124 2.94 7.74 20.81
C LEU A 124 2.28 6.78 19.80
N ALA A 125 2.39 7.07 18.51
CA ALA A 125 1.84 6.22 17.45
C ALA A 125 2.52 4.85 17.42
N LYS A 126 3.84 4.79 17.61
CA LYS A 126 4.57 3.53 17.72
C LYS A 126 4.06 2.67 18.86
N GLU A 127 3.68 3.25 20.00
CA GLU A 127 3.14 2.45 21.11
C GLU A 127 1.77 1.86 20.79
N LYS A 128 0.90 2.58 20.07
CA LYS A 128 -0.34 2.02 19.52
C LYS A 128 -0.06 0.83 18.58
N ILE A 129 0.93 0.95 17.69
CA ILE A 129 1.37 -0.16 16.81
C ILE A 129 1.94 -1.34 17.63
N ASN A 130 2.69 -1.07 18.70
CA ASN A 130 3.19 -2.12 19.60
C ASN A 130 2.04 -2.84 20.31
N GLU A 131 0.99 -2.13 20.74
CA GLU A 131 -0.20 -2.72 21.35
C GLU A 131 -0.91 -3.67 20.37
N PHE A 132 -1.12 -3.24 19.13
CA PHE A 132 -1.63 -4.10 18.06
C PHE A 132 -0.72 -5.32 17.85
N SER A 133 0.59 -5.10 17.74
CA SER A 133 1.56 -6.18 17.50
C SER A 133 1.54 -7.21 18.65
N ARG A 134 1.41 -6.77 19.91
CA ARG A 134 1.22 -7.68 21.03
C ARG A 134 -0.05 -8.52 20.82
N GLY A 135 -1.21 -7.89 20.58
CA GLY A 135 -2.47 -8.60 20.33
C GLY A 135 -2.41 -9.59 19.17
N HIS A 136 -1.93 -9.14 18.02
CA HIS A 136 -1.85 -9.91 16.77
C HIS A 136 -0.95 -11.14 16.87
N PHE A 137 0.23 -11.01 17.48
CA PHE A 137 1.15 -12.14 17.64
C PHE A 137 0.61 -13.21 18.61
N TYR A 138 -0.33 -12.86 19.49
CA TYR A 138 -1.08 -13.81 20.33
C TYR A 138 -2.45 -14.26 19.71
N GLY A 139 -2.88 -13.74 18.54
CA GLY A 139 -4.01 -14.23 17.72
C GLY A 139 -5.18 -13.24 17.51
N LEU A 140 -6.21 -13.60 16.73
CA LEU A 140 -7.41 -12.74 16.51
C LEU A 140 -8.26 -12.55 17.79
N ARG A 141 -8.37 -13.59 18.63
CA ARG A 141 -8.83 -13.46 20.04
C ARG A 141 -7.78 -12.77 20.93
N GLY A 142 -6.55 -12.64 20.44
CA GLY A 142 -5.40 -12.11 21.15
C GLY A 142 -5.62 -10.69 21.65
N HIS A 143 -6.25 -9.80 20.86
CA HIS A 143 -6.52 -8.42 21.31
C HIS A 143 -7.37 -8.36 22.59
N ALA A 144 -8.44 -9.16 22.68
CA ALA A 144 -9.28 -9.23 23.87
C ALA A 144 -8.54 -9.87 25.06
N VAL A 145 -7.76 -10.92 24.80
CA VAL A 145 -6.99 -11.63 25.84
C VAL A 145 -5.82 -10.78 26.36
N THR A 146 -5.10 -10.07 25.49
CA THR A 146 -4.03 -9.13 25.88
C THR A 146 -4.59 -7.95 26.65
N LYS A 147 -5.77 -7.45 26.25
CA LYS A 147 -6.48 -6.41 27.02
C LYS A 147 -6.83 -6.91 28.42
N ALA A 148 -7.44 -8.09 28.53
CA ALA A 148 -7.75 -8.69 29.83
C ALA A 148 -6.50 -8.91 30.70
N LEU A 149 -5.38 -9.35 30.13
CA LEU A 149 -4.11 -9.46 30.86
C LEU A 149 -3.63 -8.09 31.34
N ARG A 150 -3.65 -7.07 30.48
CA ARG A 150 -3.24 -5.70 30.83
C ARG A 150 -4.09 -5.14 31.98
N ASP A 151 -5.40 -5.29 31.88
CA ASP A 151 -6.34 -4.80 32.90
C ASP A 151 -6.09 -5.51 34.24
N THR A 152 -5.86 -6.83 34.21
CA THR A 152 -5.50 -7.63 35.39
C THR A 152 -4.17 -7.18 36.01
N ILE A 153 -3.14 -6.91 35.19
CA ILE A 153 -1.85 -6.39 35.66
C ILE A 153 -2.04 -5.01 36.31
N HIS A 154 -2.85 -4.14 35.72
CA HIS A 154 -3.10 -2.80 36.25
C HIS A 154 -3.78 -2.86 37.63
N GLU A 155 -4.79 -3.72 37.79
CA GLU A 155 -5.42 -3.96 39.09
C GLU A 155 -4.42 -4.46 40.14
N ILE A 156 -3.60 -5.46 39.79
CA ILE A 156 -2.58 -6.01 40.69
C ILE A 156 -1.55 -4.94 41.04
N GLN A 157 -1.10 -4.14 40.07
CA GLN A 157 -0.14 -3.06 40.30
C GLN A 157 -0.68 -2.02 41.29
N GLN A 158 -1.96 -1.65 41.20
CA GLN A 158 -2.58 -0.75 42.18
C GLN A 158 -2.61 -1.36 43.59
N LYS A 159 -2.96 -2.65 43.72
CA LYS A 159 -2.93 -3.36 45.01
C LYS A 159 -1.52 -3.47 45.59
N VAL A 160 -0.52 -3.77 44.75
CA VAL A 160 0.89 -3.83 45.13
C VAL A 160 1.36 -2.45 45.62
N GLY A 161 1.04 -1.38 44.88
CA GLY A 161 1.38 -0.01 45.25
C GLY A 161 0.80 0.40 46.60
N LYS A 162 -0.47 0.07 46.86
CA LYS A 162 -1.12 0.32 48.15
C LYS A 162 -0.43 -0.42 49.30
N ARG A 163 -0.15 -1.72 49.13
CA ARG A 163 0.53 -2.53 50.16
C ARG A 163 1.94 -2.02 50.45
N MET A 164 2.69 -1.71 49.39
CA MET A 164 4.03 -1.13 49.50
C MET A 164 4.01 0.18 50.30
N TYR A 165 3.06 1.06 49.99
CA TYR A 165 2.88 2.32 50.70
C TYR A 165 2.55 2.11 52.19
N ASP A 166 1.59 1.24 52.49
CA ASP A 166 1.16 0.95 53.86
C ASP A 166 2.28 0.33 54.72
N ILE A 167 3.12 -0.54 54.13
CA ILE A 167 4.24 -1.19 54.82
C ILE A 167 5.38 -0.20 55.07
N CYS A 168 5.73 0.62 54.07
CA CYS A 168 6.73 1.67 54.21
C CYS A 168 6.34 2.72 55.26
N LEU A 169 5.06 3.09 55.35
CA LEU A 169 4.56 4.00 56.39
C LEU A 169 4.73 3.45 57.81
N ARG A 170 4.79 2.12 57.97
CA ARG A 170 5.05 1.46 59.26
C ARG A 170 6.54 1.39 59.61
N GLY A 171 7.41 1.91 58.74
CA GLY A 171 8.86 1.92 58.94
C GLY A 171 9.55 0.60 58.58
N HIS A 172 8.87 -0.30 57.85
CA HIS A 172 9.45 -1.55 57.37
C HIS A 172 9.59 -1.54 55.85
N LEU A 173 10.64 -2.18 55.35
CA LEU A 173 10.77 -2.45 53.92
C LEU A 173 9.94 -3.69 53.58
N PRO A 174 9.04 -3.62 52.58
CA PRO A 174 8.16 -4.73 52.25
C PRO A 174 8.92 -5.89 51.62
N ASP A 175 8.58 -7.11 52.03
CA ASP A 175 9.13 -8.33 51.45
C ASP A 175 8.30 -8.80 50.22
N ALA A 176 8.89 -9.62 49.36
CA ALA A 176 8.28 -10.07 48.11
C ALA A 176 6.94 -10.79 48.32
N SER A 177 6.81 -11.58 49.39
CA SER A 177 5.58 -12.28 49.74
C SER A 177 4.48 -11.35 50.27
N GLU A 178 4.82 -10.18 50.79
CA GLU A 178 3.85 -9.19 51.28
C GLU A 178 3.30 -8.36 50.11
N LEU A 179 4.17 -8.08 49.13
CA LEU A 179 3.79 -7.39 47.91
C LEU A 179 2.96 -8.25 46.96
N PHE A 180 3.15 -9.57 46.95
CA PHE A 180 2.54 -10.46 45.96
C PHE A 180 1.78 -11.63 46.59
N GLU A 181 0.45 -11.53 46.59
CA GLU A 181 -0.42 -12.57 47.14
C GLU A 181 -0.58 -13.78 46.21
N LYS A 182 -0.96 -14.91 46.80
CA LYS A 182 -1.26 -16.14 46.04
C LYS A 182 -2.44 -15.94 45.07
N GLU A 183 -3.42 -15.11 45.42
CA GLU A 183 -4.56 -14.79 44.53
C GLU A 183 -4.10 -14.08 43.26
N ASP A 184 -3.23 -13.07 43.39
CA ASP A 184 -2.67 -12.32 42.25
C ASP A 184 -1.91 -13.26 41.30
N THR A 185 -1.16 -14.21 41.88
CA THR A 185 -0.45 -15.25 41.13
C THR A 185 -1.41 -16.16 40.35
N VAL A 186 -2.53 -16.56 40.95
CA VAL A 186 -3.54 -17.41 40.27
C VAL A 186 -4.21 -16.66 39.13
N ARG A 187 -4.60 -15.39 39.35
CA ARG A 187 -5.20 -14.53 38.32
C ARG A 187 -4.26 -14.36 37.12
N LEU A 188 -2.99 -14.05 37.37
CA LEU A 188 -2.00 -13.93 36.31
C LEU A 188 -1.78 -15.24 35.56
N LYS A 189 -1.66 -16.37 36.27
CA LYS A 189 -1.53 -17.69 35.64
C LYS A 189 -2.71 -18.00 34.71
N ARG A 190 -3.94 -17.64 35.10
CA ARG A 190 -5.13 -17.81 34.28
C ARG A 190 -5.06 -16.98 33.00
N CYS A 191 -4.63 -15.72 33.08
CA CYS A 191 -4.45 -14.87 31.90
C CYS A 191 -3.34 -15.39 30.97
N ILE A 192 -2.21 -15.85 31.53
CA ILE A 192 -1.10 -16.44 30.76
C ILE A 192 -1.55 -17.72 30.06
N TYR A 193 -2.34 -18.57 30.73
CA TYR A 193 -2.87 -19.78 30.11
C TYR A 193 -3.76 -19.46 28.90
N SER A 194 -4.59 -18.42 29.00
CA SER A 194 -5.43 -17.96 27.88
C SER A 194 -4.65 -17.37 26.70
N LEU A 195 -3.39 -16.98 26.89
CA LEU A 195 -2.51 -16.47 25.82
C LEU A 195 -1.84 -17.57 25.00
N GLN A 196 -1.94 -18.84 25.43
CA GLN A 196 -1.34 -19.95 24.70
C GLN A 196 -2.00 -20.11 23.32
N ARG A 197 -1.16 -20.36 22.30
CA ARG A 197 -1.59 -20.57 20.93
C ARG A 197 -0.83 -21.72 20.29
N ASP A 198 -1.54 -22.52 19.50
CA ASP A 198 -0.96 -23.68 18.79
C ASP A 198 -0.49 -23.35 17.36
N GLY A 199 -0.94 -22.22 16.79
CA GLY A 199 -0.65 -21.80 15.41
C GLY A 199 0.43 -20.71 15.28
N LEU A 200 0.78 -20.34 14.04
CA LEU A 200 1.59 -19.16 13.72
C LEU A 200 0.70 -17.91 13.57
N PRO A 201 1.24 -16.68 13.72
CA PRO A 201 0.46 -15.47 13.52
C PRO A 201 -0.01 -15.39 12.07
N PRO A 202 -1.24 -14.94 11.81
CA PRO A 202 -1.71 -14.79 10.43
C PRO A 202 -0.92 -13.67 9.74
N VAL A 203 -0.53 -13.90 8.48
CA VAL A 203 0.18 -12.92 7.65
C VAL A 203 -0.74 -11.77 7.25
N THR A 204 -1.98 -12.09 6.90
CA THR A 204 -3.01 -11.13 6.51
C THR A 204 -4.11 -11.09 7.56
N THR A 205 -4.39 -9.90 8.10
CA THR A 205 -5.50 -9.69 9.03
C THR A 205 -6.72 -9.11 8.36
N HIS A 206 -6.53 -8.15 7.44
CA HIS A 206 -7.61 -7.42 6.78
C HIS A 206 -7.11 -6.68 5.53
N ASN A 207 -7.95 -6.61 4.50
CA ASN A 207 -7.83 -5.66 3.39
C ASN A 207 -8.79 -4.49 3.64
N ILE A 208 -8.41 -3.57 4.52
CA ILE A 208 -9.24 -2.42 4.91
C ILE A 208 -8.34 -1.19 4.97
N PHE A 209 -8.87 -0.04 4.54
CA PHE A 209 -8.20 1.24 4.74
C PHE A 209 -8.04 1.56 6.23
N LEU A 210 -6.94 2.22 6.59
CA LEU A 210 -6.66 2.57 7.99
C LEU A 210 -7.57 3.73 8.42
N THR A 211 -8.43 3.46 9.40
CA THR A 211 -9.29 4.45 10.05
C THR A 211 -9.20 4.29 11.56
N SER A 212 -9.31 5.40 12.28
CA SER A 212 -9.38 5.44 13.75
C SER A 212 -10.56 4.66 14.33
N THR A 213 -11.63 4.47 13.54
CA THR A 213 -12.79 3.64 13.89
C THR A 213 -12.53 2.13 13.79
N ASN A 214 -11.42 1.71 13.17
CA ASN A 214 -11.10 0.30 13.02
C ASN A 214 -10.72 -0.32 14.38
N PRO A 215 -11.41 -1.38 14.82
CA PRO A 215 -11.20 -1.99 16.14
C PRO A 215 -9.84 -2.67 16.32
N LEU A 216 -9.06 -2.83 15.24
CA LEU A 216 -7.74 -3.45 15.28
C LEU A 216 -6.63 -2.44 15.55
N PHE A 217 -6.50 -1.42 14.70
CA PHE A 217 -5.40 -0.46 14.79
C PHE A 217 -5.76 0.79 15.61
N GLY A 218 -7.01 1.26 15.56
CA GLY A 218 -7.40 2.53 16.20
C GLY A 218 -6.51 3.71 15.79
N LEU A 219 -6.04 3.71 14.54
CA LEU A 219 -5.09 4.65 13.97
C LEU A 219 -5.59 5.10 12.60
N ASP A 220 -5.55 6.40 12.36
CA ASP A 220 -5.67 6.93 11.01
C ASP A 220 -4.37 6.69 10.23
N TYR A 221 -4.44 6.75 8.90
CA TYR A 221 -3.29 6.52 8.02
C TYR A 221 -2.06 7.37 8.40
N GLU A 222 -2.22 8.67 8.63
CA GLU A 222 -1.09 9.52 8.98
C GLU A 222 -0.46 9.17 10.34
N GLU A 223 -1.29 8.79 11.33
CA GLU A 223 -0.77 8.37 12.64
C GLU A 223 0.01 7.05 12.48
N PHE A 224 -0.49 6.12 11.68
CA PHE A 224 0.19 4.85 11.40
C PHE A 224 1.54 5.08 10.74
N VAL A 225 1.61 5.91 9.69
CA VAL A 225 2.88 6.22 9.02
C VAL A 225 3.86 6.86 10.01
N ARG A 226 3.42 7.82 10.83
CA ARG A 226 4.26 8.42 11.88
C ARG A 226 4.80 7.40 12.87
N GLY A 227 4.05 6.34 13.20
CA GLY A 227 4.50 5.30 14.12
C GLY A 227 5.54 4.32 13.53
N CYS A 228 5.62 4.23 12.20
CA CYS A 228 6.55 3.36 11.49
C CYS A 228 8.00 3.89 11.51
N HIS A 229 8.96 3.03 11.09
CA HIS A 229 10.39 3.38 11.03
C HIS A 229 10.91 3.65 9.62
N LEU A 230 10.33 2.99 8.62
CA LEU A 230 10.77 3.04 7.23
C LEU A 230 9.56 2.75 6.32
N GLY A 231 9.30 3.62 5.34
CA GLY A 231 8.41 3.34 4.21
C GLY A 231 9.17 2.65 3.09
N VAL A 232 8.57 1.68 2.40
CA VAL A 232 9.23 0.93 1.33
C VAL A 232 8.30 0.88 0.12
N PHE A 233 8.65 1.65 -0.92
CA PHE A 233 7.84 1.87 -2.12
C PHE A 233 8.67 1.54 -3.37
N PRO A 234 8.94 0.25 -3.65
CA PRO A 234 9.77 -0.17 -4.78
C PRO A 234 8.93 -0.16 -6.07
N SER A 235 8.37 0.99 -6.44
CA SER A 235 7.46 1.14 -7.56
C SER A 235 8.15 0.86 -8.91
N TYR A 236 7.39 0.38 -9.89
CA TYR A 236 7.87 0.25 -11.27
C TYR A 236 7.34 1.37 -12.17
N TYR A 237 6.09 1.77 -11.94
CA TYR A 237 5.44 2.87 -12.62
C TYR A 237 4.73 3.74 -11.58
N GLU A 238 5.30 4.92 -11.32
CA GLU A 238 4.77 5.87 -10.34
C GLU A 238 5.16 7.28 -10.82
N PRO A 239 4.23 7.99 -11.51
CA PRO A 239 4.55 9.27 -12.16
C PRO A 239 5.08 10.35 -11.22
N TRP A 240 4.80 10.30 -9.91
CA TRP A 240 5.27 11.29 -8.94
C TRP A 240 5.73 10.65 -7.63
N GLY A 241 4.82 10.01 -6.90
CA GLY A 241 5.10 9.37 -5.62
C GLY A 241 4.64 10.18 -4.41
N TYR A 242 3.32 10.28 -4.24
CA TYR A 242 2.72 10.93 -3.07
C TYR A 242 3.06 10.22 -1.75
N THR A 243 3.01 8.89 -1.73
CA THR A 243 3.25 8.12 -0.51
C THR A 243 4.68 8.31 0.06
N PRO A 244 5.77 8.20 -0.72
CA PRO A 244 7.10 8.54 -0.22
C PRO A 244 7.26 10.02 0.14
N ALA A 245 6.56 10.93 -0.55
CA ALA A 245 6.55 12.36 -0.24
C ALA A 245 5.89 12.65 1.12
N GLU A 246 4.71 12.09 1.37
CA GLU A 246 4.01 12.14 2.65
C GLU A 246 4.86 11.58 3.80
N CYS A 247 5.55 10.46 3.58
CA CYS A 247 6.49 9.91 4.56
C CYS A 247 7.57 10.93 4.93
N THR A 248 8.11 11.63 3.94
CA THR A 248 9.14 12.66 4.13
C THR A 248 8.61 13.83 4.95
N VAL A 249 7.40 14.29 4.65
CA VAL A 249 6.68 15.33 5.42
C VAL A 249 6.46 14.91 6.89
N MET A 250 6.22 13.63 7.12
CA MET A 250 6.09 13.07 8.48
C MET A 250 7.43 12.75 9.16
N GLY A 251 8.57 13.02 8.51
CA GLY A 251 9.90 12.74 9.04
C GLY A 251 10.25 11.25 9.06
N ILE A 252 9.58 10.43 8.25
CA ILE A 252 9.77 8.98 8.13
C ILE A 252 10.61 8.68 6.88
N PRO A 253 11.81 8.09 7.05
CA PRO A 253 12.62 7.64 5.93
C PRO A 253 11.83 6.73 5.00
N SER A 254 12.05 6.87 3.69
CA SER A 254 11.43 6.02 2.69
C SER A 254 12.48 5.46 1.72
N VAL A 255 12.21 4.25 1.22
CA VAL A 255 12.89 3.66 0.07
C VAL A 255 11.99 3.86 -1.14
N THR A 256 12.52 4.43 -2.21
CA THR A 256 11.85 4.66 -3.49
C THR A 256 12.73 4.15 -4.63
N THR A 257 12.38 4.41 -5.89
CA THR A 257 13.11 3.94 -7.06
C THR A 257 13.50 5.10 -7.97
N ASN A 258 14.46 4.90 -8.86
CA ASN A 258 14.79 5.90 -9.88
C ASN A 258 13.80 5.98 -11.06
N LEU A 259 12.72 5.18 -11.03
CA LEU A 259 11.57 5.24 -11.95
C LEU A 259 10.38 6.02 -11.37
N SER A 260 10.49 6.43 -10.11
CA SER A 260 9.58 7.33 -9.41
C SER A 260 10.38 8.59 -9.12
N ASP A 261 10.02 9.71 -9.75
CA ASP A 261 10.83 10.93 -9.91
C ASP A 261 11.84 11.22 -8.77
N PRO A 262 13.16 11.28 -9.05
CA PRO A 262 14.22 11.22 -8.06
C PRO A 262 14.65 12.62 -7.59
N MET A 263 13.73 13.56 -7.40
CA MET A 263 14.04 14.61 -6.44
C MET A 263 14.21 13.86 -5.10
N SER A 264 15.45 13.77 -4.63
CA SER A 264 15.94 12.81 -3.66
C SER A 264 15.45 13.14 -2.25
N TYR A 265 14.15 12.96 -2.04
CA TYR A 265 13.44 13.20 -0.80
C TYR A 265 13.36 11.91 0.04
N GLY A 266 13.42 10.75 -0.61
CA GLY A 266 13.66 9.45 0.00
C GLY A 266 15.15 9.23 0.25
N ILE A 267 15.49 8.78 1.46
CA ILE A 267 16.91 8.59 1.85
C ILE A 267 17.57 7.45 1.06
N TYR A 268 16.77 6.55 0.50
CA TYR A 268 17.26 5.39 -0.26
C TYR A 268 16.53 5.30 -1.60
N VAL A 269 17.29 5.33 -2.70
CA VAL A 269 16.78 5.15 -4.06
C VAL A 269 17.34 3.85 -4.63
N VAL A 270 16.46 2.92 -4.95
CA VAL A 270 16.79 1.66 -5.63
C VAL A 270 16.85 1.90 -7.12
N ASP A 271 17.92 1.43 -7.75
CA ASP A 271 18.03 1.43 -9.20
C ASP A 271 17.15 0.31 -9.77
N ARG A 272 16.15 0.69 -10.54
CA ARG A 272 15.29 -0.21 -11.32
C ARG A 272 15.38 0.03 -12.82
N ARG A 273 16.18 1.02 -13.24
CA ARG A 273 16.28 1.45 -14.64
C ARG A 273 17.50 0.85 -15.33
N TYR A 274 18.63 0.76 -14.64
CA TYR A 274 19.91 0.39 -15.26
C TYR A 274 20.47 -0.96 -14.79
N ILE A 275 19.77 -1.65 -13.88
CA ILE A 275 20.16 -2.96 -13.36
C ILE A 275 19.05 -4.00 -13.54
N SER A 276 19.44 -5.28 -13.47
CA SER A 276 18.50 -6.40 -13.53
C SER A 276 17.56 -6.43 -12.31
N LEU A 277 16.40 -7.09 -12.47
CA LEU A 277 15.42 -7.26 -11.38
C LEU A 277 16.06 -7.84 -10.12
N GLU A 278 16.88 -8.88 -10.26
CA GLU A 278 17.58 -9.51 -9.13
C GLU A 278 18.56 -8.52 -8.46
N GLY A 279 19.26 -7.71 -9.26
CA GLY A 279 20.11 -6.63 -8.76
C GLY A 279 19.33 -5.61 -7.94
N SER A 280 18.16 -5.18 -8.41
CA SER A 280 17.29 -4.26 -7.67
C SER A 280 16.78 -4.87 -6.36
N VAL A 281 16.40 -6.17 -6.37
CA VAL A 281 15.96 -6.89 -5.18
C VAL A 281 17.09 -6.98 -4.16
N GLN A 282 18.30 -7.32 -4.59
CA GLN A 282 19.47 -7.40 -3.71
C GLN A 282 19.84 -6.04 -3.13
N GLN A 283 19.76 -4.96 -3.92
CA GLN A 283 20.00 -3.60 -3.44
C GLN A 283 18.95 -3.16 -2.42
N LEU A 284 17.67 -3.41 -2.68
CA LEU A 284 16.58 -3.14 -1.74
C LEU A 284 16.80 -3.88 -0.42
N ALA A 285 17.10 -5.19 -0.48
CA ALA A 285 17.37 -6.01 0.68
C ALA A 285 18.57 -5.47 1.49
N GLN A 286 19.62 -5.01 0.80
CA GLN A 286 20.79 -4.41 1.42
C GLN A 286 20.44 -3.11 2.18
N TYR A 287 19.67 -2.20 1.56
CA TYR A 287 19.22 -0.97 2.24
C TYR A 287 18.38 -1.27 3.48
N MET A 288 17.46 -2.23 3.39
CA MET A 288 16.66 -2.66 4.54
C MET A 288 17.54 -3.28 5.63
N PHE A 289 18.49 -4.14 5.26
CA PHE A 289 19.41 -4.78 6.19
C PHE A 289 20.29 -3.76 6.91
N ASP A 290 20.87 -2.80 6.21
CA ASP A 290 21.69 -1.76 6.83
C ASP A 290 20.87 -0.84 7.74
N PHE A 291 19.62 -0.57 7.39
CA PHE A 291 18.70 0.16 8.27
C PHE A 291 18.47 -0.57 9.60
N THR A 292 18.40 -1.90 9.60
CA THR A 292 18.24 -2.70 10.84
C THR A 292 19.44 -2.59 11.79
N LYS A 293 20.64 -2.34 11.25
CA LYS A 293 21.88 -2.18 12.04
C LYS A 293 21.96 -0.84 12.77
N LEU A 294 21.12 0.12 12.42
CA LEU A 294 21.16 1.45 13.02
C LEU A 294 20.77 1.40 14.51
N THR A 295 21.47 2.19 15.32
CA THR A 295 21.09 2.43 16.71
C THR A 295 19.86 3.33 16.80
N ARG A 296 19.21 3.36 17.98
CA ARG A 296 18.09 4.28 18.24
C ARG A 296 18.48 5.74 17.98
N ARG A 297 19.69 6.15 18.40
CA ARG A 297 20.21 7.51 18.19
C ARG A 297 20.37 7.82 16.70
N GLN A 298 20.96 6.91 15.93
CA GLN A 298 21.12 7.08 14.49
C GLN A 298 19.77 7.19 13.76
N ARG A 299 18.76 6.37 14.13
CA ARG A 299 17.41 6.48 13.57
C ARG A 299 16.75 7.84 13.85
N ILE A 300 16.90 8.37 15.07
CA ILE A 300 16.37 9.71 15.41
C ILE A 300 17.04 10.78 14.56
N ILE A 301 18.37 10.73 14.41
CA ILE A 301 19.11 11.67 13.56
C ILE A 301 18.65 11.59 12.11
N GLN A 302 18.46 10.38 11.58
CA GLN A 302 17.98 10.17 10.22
C GLN A 302 16.56 10.73 10.01
N ARG A 303 15.64 10.53 10.97
CA ARG A 303 14.31 11.14 10.93
C ARG A 303 14.35 12.66 10.93
N ASN A 304 15.18 13.27 11.79
CA ASN A 304 15.37 14.72 11.81
C ASN A 304 15.93 15.26 10.48
N ARG A 305 16.77 14.49 9.78
CA ARG A 305 17.24 14.86 8.44
C ARG A 305 16.13 14.75 7.41
N THR A 306 15.32 13.70 7.49
CA THR A 306 14.18 13.46 6.58
C THR A 306 13.15 14.58 6.70
N GLU A 307 12.78 14.94 7.93
CA GLU A 307 11.80 15.98 8.19
C GLU A 307 12.27 17.34 7.64
N ARG A 308 13.56 17.67 7.69
CA ARG A 308 14.11 18.89 7.06
C ARG A 308 13.95 18.94 5.54
N LEU A 309 13.88 17.78 4.88
CA LEU A 309 13.65 17.71 3.43
C LEU A 309 12.19 18.02 3.09
N SER A 310 11.27 17.97 4.06
CA SER A 310 9.84 18.29 3.82
C SER A 310 9.64 19.71 3.28
N ASP A 311 10.52 20.65 3.63
CA ASP A 311 10.46 22.02 3.12
C ASP A 311 10.57 22.07 1.61
N LEU A 312 11.39 21.22 1.00
CA LEU A 312 11.54 21.17 -0.46
C LEU A 312 10.28 20.66 -1.18
N MET A 313 9.39 19.98 -0.45
CA MET A 313 8.13 19.44 -0.95
C MET A 313 6.96 20.40 -0.81
N ASP A 314 7.16 21.53 -0.14
CA ASP A 314 6.10 22.50 0.10
C ASP A 314 5.75 23.24 -1.20
N TRP A 315 4.46 23.43 -1.47
CA TRP A 315 3.98 24.30 -2.55
C TRP A 315 4.60 25.70 -2.52
N ARG A 316 5.01 26.21 -1.36
CA ARG A 316 5.72 27.48 -1.24
C ARG A 316 7.09 27.49 -1.92
N ASN A 317 7.77 26.35 -1.94
CA ASN A 317 9.12 26.20 -2.49
C ASN A 317 9.10 25.60 -3.91
N LEU A 318 8.13 24.71 -4.18
CA LEU A 318 7.88 24.19 -5.54
C LEU A 318 7.09 25.17 -6.41
N GLY A 319 6.43 26.15 -5.79
CA GLY A 319 5.65 27.19 -6.44
C GLY A 319 6.53 28.18 -7.18
N ILE A 320 6.39 28.18 -8.51
CA ILE A 320 6.86 29.18 -9.47
C ILE A 320 8.37 29.44 -9.38
N THR A 321 9.14 28.48 -9.89
CA THR A 321 10.52 28.76 -10.35
C THR A 321 10.48 29.89 -11.39
N HIS A 322 11.59 30.62 -11.55
CA HIS A 322 11.67 31.76 -12.47
C HIS A 322 11.18 31.41 -13.90
N ASP A 323 11.46 30.18 -14.33
CA ASP A 323 11.05 29.64 -15.64
C ASP A 323 9.53 29.42 -15.74
N GLN A 324 8.87 28.96 -14.67
CA GLN A 324 7.41 28.84 -14.57
C GLN A 324 6.73 30.19 -14.70
N LYS A 325 7.33 31.25 -14.13
CA LYS A 325 6.86 32.64 -14.20
C LYS A 325 6.89 33.16 -15.64
N ILE A 326 7.99 32.92 -16.36
CA ILE A 326 8.16 33.32 -17.75
C ILE A 326 7.18 32.59 -18.66
N LEU A 327 6.96 31.30 -18.42
CA LEU A 327 6.01 30.48 -19.19
C LEU A 327 4.56 30.89 -18.93
N LEU A 328 4.18 31.13 -17.67
CA LEU A 328 2.88 31.70 -17.32
C LEU A 328 2.67 33.04 -18.00
N GLN A 329 3.66 33.93 -17.91
CA GLN A 329 3.60 35.25 -18.53
C GLN A 329 3.44 35.16 -20.06
N LYS A 330 4.20 34.29 -20.72
CA LYS A 330 4.04 34.03 -22.17
C LYS A 330 2.67 33.44 -22.51
N SER A 331 2.13 32.56 -21.67
CA SER A 331 0.78 32.01 -21.90
C SER A 331 -0.32 33.04 -21.70
N LEU A 332 -0.15 33.95 -20.73
CA LEU A 332 -1.06 35.06 -20.47
C LEU A 332 -1.00 36.11 -21.59
N GLU A 333 0.20 36.37 -22.13
CA GLU A 333 0.41 37.19 -23.33
C GLU A 333 -0.27 36.59 -24.57
N ILE A 334 -0.21 35.26 -24.76
CA ILE A 334 -0.90 34.58 -25.87
C ILE A 334 -2.43 34.65 -25.73
N LEU A 335 -2.94 34.72 -24.49
CA LEU A 335 -4.38 34.76 -24.19
C LEU A 335 -4.93 36.19 -24.09
N ASP A 336 -4.13 37.22 -24.40
CA ASP A 336 -4.49 38.65 -24.26
C ASP A 336 -5.01 39.02 -22.84
N ILE A 337 -4.52 38.35 -21.80
CA ILE A 337 -4.89 38.64 -20.40
C ILE A 337 -3.88 39.61 -19.81
N THR A 338 -4.25 40.90 -19.72
CA THR A 338 -3.36 41.98 -19.28
C THR A 338 -3.44 42.32 -17.78
N ASP A 339 -4.49 41.87 -17.08
CA ASP A 339 -4.72 42.17 -15.66
C ASP A 339 -4.29 41.00 -14.77
N VAL A 340 -3.01 40.99 -14.39
CA VAL A 340 -2.52 40.11 -13.31
C VAL A 340 -2.06 41.01 -12.17
N GLN A 341 -2.95 41.22 -11.19
CA GLN A 341 -2.55 41.83 -9.93
C GLN A 341 -1.52 40.91 -9.24
N GLN A 342 -0.49 41.53 -8.65
CA GLN A 342 0.74 40.87 -8.16
C GLN A 342 0.56 39.85 -7.04
N ASP A 343 -0.65 39.63 -6.54
CA ASP A 343 -0.93 38.64 -5.50
C ASP A 343 -1.43 37.35 -6.16
N GLY A 344 -0.78 36.24 -5.81
CA GLY A 344 -0.86 34.93 -6.46
C GLY A 344 -2.20 34.61 -7.10
N LEU A 345 -2.16 34.29 -8.40
CA LEU A 345 -3.28 33.75 -9.15
C LEU A 345 -3.61 32.34 -8.61
N GLU A 346 -4.32 32.27 -7.50
CA GLU A 346 -4.93 31.03 -7.01
C GLU A 346 -6.17 30.78 -7.87
N VAL A 347 -6.01 30.09 -8.99
CA VAL A 347 -7.13 29.57 -9.76
C VAL A 347 -7.67 28.37 -9.00
N THR A 348 -8.51 28.62 -8.01
CA THR A 348 -9.41 27.60 -7.48
C THR A 348 -10.39 27.26 -8.58
N PHE A 349 -10.20 26.10 -9.19
CA PHE A 349 -11.30 25.46 -9.90
C PHE A 349 -12.35 25.17 -8.82
N GLU A 350 -13.46 25.91 -8.83
CA GLU A 350 -14.65 25.46 -8.12
C GLU A 350 -14.93 24.06 -8.67
N LYS A 351 -14.70 23.05 -7.83
CA LYS A 351 -15.21 21.71 -8.11
C LYS A 351 -16.71 21.94 -8.33
N PRO A 352 -17.26 21.71 -9.54
CA PRO A 352 -18.68 21.88 -9.74
C PRO A 352 -19.39 21.14 -8.61
N ASN A 353 -20.34 21.81 -7.95
CA ASN A 353 -21.10 21.27 -6.82
C ASN A 353 -21.87 20.02 -7.29
N PHE A 354 -21.17 18.90 -7.38
CA PHE A 354 -21.76 17.58 -7.27
C PHE A 354 -22.01 17.43 -5.78
N SER A 355 -23.28 17.56 -5.39
CA SER A 355 -23.72 17.10 -4.08
C SER A 355 -23.14 15.70 -3.89
N GLU A 356 -22.31 15.52 -2.87
CA GLU A 356 -21.84 14.21 -2.43
C GLU A 356 -23.04 13.44 -1.89
N SER A 357 -23.91 12.96 -2.79
CA SER A 357 -24.80 11.86 -2.49
C SER A 357 -23.94 10.60 -2.46
N GLU A 358 -23.89 10.00 -1.28
CA GLU A 358 -23.33 8.69 -1.02
C GLU A 358 -23.67 7.71 -2.16
N ASN A 359 -22.65 7.04 -2.71
CA ASN A 359 -22.72 5.98 -3.73
C ASN A 359 -23.02 6.40 -5.18
N GLU A 360 -22.23 7.29 -5.79
CA GLU A 360 -22.08 7.26 -7.25
C GLU A 360 -20.83 6.47 -7.64
N ASP A 361 -21.08 5.25 -8.13
CA ASP A 361 -20.15 4.40 -8.86
C ASP A 361 -19.42 5.29 -9.90
N TYR A 362 -18.08 5.34 -9.89
CA TYR A 362 -17.26 5.97 -10.95
C TYR A 362 -17.37 5.18 -12.27
N ARG A 363 -18.59 4.91 -12.74
CA ARG A 363 -18.86 4.44 -14.09
C ARG A 363 -18.97 5.67 -14.98
N THR A 364 -18.23 5.63 -16.09
CA THR A 364 -18.47 6.50 -17.24
C THR A 364 -19.97 6.64 -17.48
N PRO A 365 -20.51 7.87 -17.67
CA PRO A 365 -21.94 8.08 -17.88
C PRO A 365 -22.48 7.15 -18.95
N SER A 366 -23.57 6.45 -18.64
CA SER A 366 -24.29 5.58 -19.57
C SER A 366 -24.59 6.29 -20.88
N ASP A 367 -24.82 7.61 -20.85
CA ASP A 367 -25.22 8.39 -22.02
C ASP A 367 -24.13 8.48 -23.11
N PHE A 368 -22.86 8.27 -22.76
CA PHE A 368 -21.75 8.18 -23.74
C PHE A 368 -21.47 6.74 -24.18
N LEU A 369 -21.81 5.79 -23.31
CA LEU A 369 -21.63 4.37 -23.56
C LEU A 369 -22.80 3.78 -24.33
N GLU A 370 -24.05 4.17 -24.10
CA GLU A 370 -25.26 3.61 -24.73
C GLU A 370 -25.19 3.62 -26.26
N PRO A 371 -24.87 4.73 -26.96
CA PRO A 371 -24.73 4.69 -28.41
C PRO A 371 -23.53 3.83 -28.86
N LEU A 372 -22.47 3.74 -28.05
CA LEU A 372 -21.33 2.86 -28.27
C LEU A 372 -21.68 1.39 -28.00
N THR A 373 -22.58 1.13 -27.05
CA THR A 373 -23.00 -0.21 -26.61
C THR A 373 -24.05 -0.75 -27.57
N GLU A 374 -24.96 0.09 -28.08
CA GLU A 374 -25.88 -0.20 -29.19
C GLU A 374 -25.11 -0.50 -30.47
N ALA A 375 -24.16 0.37 -30.87
CA ALA A 375 -23.34 0.12 -32.05
C ALA A 375 -22.50 -1.18 -31.90
N VAL A 376 -22.04 -1.50 -30.68
CA VAL A 376 -21.31 -2.73 -30.39
C VAL A 376 -22.22 -3.95 -30.36
N THR A 377 -23.43 -3.86 -29.81
CA THR A 377 -24.41 -4.96 -29.83
C THR A 377 -24.90 -5.23 -31.24
N GLU A 378 -25.13 -4.19 -32.05
CA GLU A 378 -25.50 -4.33 -33.45
C GLU A 378 -24.38 -4.99 -34.28
N GLN A 379 -23.11 -4.61 -34.04
CA GLN A 379 -21.97 -5.28 -34.67
C GLN A 379 -21.80 -6.74 -34.22
N ILE A 380 -22.03 -7.03 -32.94
CA ILE A 380 -22.00 -8.40 -32.41
C ILE A 380 -23.11 -9.25 -33.02
N ASP A 381 -24.34 -8.72 -33.12
CA ASP A 381 -25.48 -9.41 -33.72
C ASP A 381 -25.28 -9.65 -35.22
N GLN A 382 -24.69 -8.69 -35.95
CA GLN A 382 -24.31 -8.87 -37.35
C GLN A 382 -23.21 -9.93 -37.52
N LEU A 383 -22.28 -10.05 -36.57
CA LEU A 383 -21.24 -11.07 -36.57
C LEU A 383 -21.81 -12.46 -36.23
N ILE A 384 -22.74 -12.53 -35.28
CA ILE A 384 -23.47 -13.75 -34.92
C ILE A 384 -24.33 -14.23 -36.10
N ALA A 385 -25.01 -13.32 -36.80
CA ALA A 385 -25.78 -13.64 -37.99
C ALA A 385 -24.89 -14.23 -39.11
N LYS A 386 -23.78 -13.56 -39.44
CA LYS A 386 -22.80 -14.06 -40.43
C LYS A 386 -22.18 -15.40 -40.03
N LEU A 387 -21.92 -15.63 -38.74
CA LEU A 387 -21.40 -16.90 -38.24
C LEU A 387 -22.44 -18.03 -38.29
N ASN A 388 -23.72 -17.72 -38.08
CA ASN A 388 -24.81 -18.71 -38.22
C ASN A 388 -25.04 -19.09 -39.68
N ASP A 389 -24.90 -18.14 -40.61
CA ASP A 389 -24.97 -18.42 -42.06
C ASP A 389 -23.81 -19.34 -42.51
N CYS A 390 -22.59 -19.14 -41.98
CA CYS A 390 -21.45 -20.02 -42.23
C CYS A 390 -21.54 -21.41 -41.55
N VAL A 391 -22.55 -21.68 -40.73
CA VAL A 391 -22.79 -22.97 -40.07
C VAL A 391 -23.92 -23.76 -40.76
N GLN A 392 -24.68 -23.13 -41.66
CA GLN A 392 -25.73 -23.78 -42.45
C GLN A 392 -25.30 -24.24 -43.85
N GLU A 393 -24.11 -23.85 -44.32
CA GLU A 393 -23.37 -24.49 -45.42
C GLU A 393 -22.36 -25.51 -44.89
#